data_AF-A0A314ZS65-F1
#
_entry.id   AF-A0A314ZS65-F1
#
_cell.length_a   1.000
_cell.length_b   1.000
_cell.length_c   1.000
_cell.angle_alpha   90.00
_cell.angle_beta   90.00
_cell.angle_gamma   90.00
#
_symmetry.space_group_name_H-M   'P 1'
#
loop_
_entity.id
_entity.type
_entity.pdbx_description
1 polymer ?
#
loop_
_entity_poly.entity_id
_entity_poly.type
_entity_poly.pdbx_seq_one_letter_code
_entity_poly.pdbx_strand_id
1 'polypeptide(L)'
;MSPGHLIPMADNAKLLAQRGVVVTIVTTPLNAIRIKPIIDRSIDSGLPIQLVKFSLPLQEFGLPEGCENMDSVPSRKLFWNFFAAVDKLQEPVEKFLETMKPNPSCIIADKHMSTDG
;
A
#
# COMPACT_ATOMS: atom_id res chain seq x y z
N MET A 1 -2.25 7.29 -1.15
CA MET A 1 -0.96 7.33 -0.44
C MET A 1 -0.33 8.71 -0.57
N SER A 2 -0.12 9.42 0.54
CA SER A 2 0.83 10.55 0.60
C SER A 2 2.08 10.10 1.36
N PRO A 3 3.23 10.79 1.24
CA PRO A 3 4.43 10.43 2.01
C PRO A 3 4.17 10.44 3.52
N GLY A 4 3.33 11.38 3.98
CA GLY A 4 2.94 11.52 5.39
C GLY A 4 2.07 10.37 5.93
N HIS A 5 1.52 9.53 5.07
CA HIS A 5 0.79 8.33 5.49
C HIS A 5 1.64 7.07 5.29
N LEU A 6 2.37 7.01 4.17
CA LEU A 6 3.15 5.85 3.77
C LEU A 6 4.28 5.52 4.77
N ILE A 7 5.03 6.53 5.23
CA ILE A 7 6.13 6.32 6.18
C ILE A 7 5.60 5.85 7.55
N PRO A 8 4.61 6.51 8.18
CA PRO A 8 4.03 6.01 9.43
C PRO A 8 3.45 4.60 9.33
N MET A 9 2.86 4.23 8.18
CA MET A 9 2.38 2.85 7.96
C MET A 9 3.52 1.83 7.96
N ALA A 10 4.67 2.16 7.36
CA ALA A 10 5.86 1.30 7.40
C ALA A 10 6.44 1.18 8.82
N ASP A 11 6.46 2.27 9.58
CA ASP A 11 6.91 2.25 10.98
C ASP A 11 5.97 1.44 11.88
N ASN A 12 4.65 1.57 11.69
CA ASN A 12 3.66 0.74 12.38
C ASN A 12 3.83 -0.74 12.08
N ALA A 13 4.04 -1.09 10.80
CA ALA A 13 4.31 -2.47 10.40
C ALA A 13 5.54 -3.03 11.12
N LYS A 14 6.62 -2.26 11.20
CA LYS A 14 7.82 -2.63 11.95
C LYS A 14 7.52 -2.84 13.44
N LEU A 15 6.81 -1.91 14.08
CA LEU A 15 6.48 -1.98 15.52
C LEU A 15 5.60 -3.20 15.86
N LEU A 16 4.67 -3.57 14.98
CA LEU A 16 3.86 -4.77 15.13
C LEU A 16 4.70 -6.04 14.94
N ALA A 17 5.56 -6.08 13.92
CA ALA A 17 6.43 -7.21 13.65
C ALA A 17 7.44 -7.47 14.79
N GLN A 18 7.96 -6.41 15.42
CA GLN A 18 8.80 -6.51 16.62
C GLN A 18 8.09 -7.15 17.83
N ARG A 19 6.75 -7.17 17.84
CA ARG A 19 5.93 -7.85 18.85
C ARG A 19 5.52 -9.27 18.44
N GLY A 20 6.10 -9.81 17.38
CA GLY A 20 5.82 -11.16 16.88
C GLY A 20 4.57 -11.26 15.99
N VAL A 21 3.96 -10.13 15.61
CA VAL A 21 2.81 -10.13 14.70
C VAL A 21 3.31 -10.30 13.26
N VAL A 22 2.75 -11.25 12.51
CA VAL A 22 3.02 -11.34 11.07
C VAL A 22 2.33 -10.19 10.35
N VAL A 23 3.09 -9.35 9.66
CA VAL A 23 2.56 -8.16 8.98
C VAL A 23 2.70 -8.32 7.47
N THR A 24 1.62 -8.07 6.74
CA THR A 24 1.64 -7.94 5.28
C THR A 24 1.35 -6.49 4.92
N ILE A 25 2.29 -5.84 4.25
CA ILE A 25 2.11 -4.48 3.72
C ILE A 25 1.64 -4.63 2.28
N VAL A 26 0.44 -4.11 2.00
CA VAL A 26 -0.12 -4.01 0.67
C VAL A 26 0.11 -2.59 0.14
N THR A 27 0.78 -2.46 -0.99
CA THR A 27 1.10 -1.15 -1.57
C THR A 27 1.29 -1.24 -3.09
N THR A 28 1.79 -0.19 -3.73
CA THR A 28 2.08 -0.14 -5.17
C THR A 28 3.60 -0.18 -5.42
N PRO A 29 4.07 -0.57 -6.62
CA PRO A 29 5.50 -0.76 -6.89
C PRO A 29 6.42 0.42 -6.52
N LEU A 30 6.08 1.65 -6.87
CA LEU A 30 6.88 2.83 -6.55
C LEU A 30 6.77 3.23 -5.08
N ASN A 31 5.61 3.04 -4.44
CA ASN A 31 5.48 3.25 -3.00
C ASN A 31 6.29 2.21 -2.21
N ALA A 32 6.34 0.96 -2.67
CA ALA A 32 7.20 -0.09 -2.12
C ALA A 32 8.68 0.31 -2.15
N ILE A 33 9.16 0.89 -3.25
CA ILE A 33 10.54 1.40 -3.34
C ILE A 33 10.81 2.49 -2.32
N ARG A 34 9.84 3.40 -2.09
CA ARG A 34 9.99 4.51 -1.11
C ARG A 34 10.15 4.01 0.32
N ILE A 35 9.44 2.96 0.72
CA ILE A 35 9.53 2.39 2.08
C ILE A 35 10.58 1.29 2.24
N LYS A 36 11.18 0.85 1.13
CA LYS A 36 12.20 -0.21 1.10
C LYS A 36 13.30 -0.02 2.17
N PRO A 37 13.88 1.18 2.39
CA PRO A 37 14.91 1.34 3.41
C PRO A 37 14.43 1.07 4.85
N ILE A 38 13.14 1.28 5.14
CA ILE A 38 12.55 1.05 6.47
C ILE A 38 12.29 -0.45 6.67
N ILE A 39 11.74 -1.09 5.63
CA ILE A 39 11.25 -2.45 5.70
C ILE A 39 12.36 -3.49 5.49
N ASP A 40 13.30 -3.28 4.58
CA ASP A 40 14.35 -4.25 4.28
C ASP A 40 15.19 -4.59 5.51
N ARG A 41 15.65 -3.58 6.25
CA ARG A 41 16.41 -3.80 7.50
C ARG A 41 15.62 -4.62 8.52
N SER A 42 14.30 -4.47 8.51
CA SER A 42 13.41 -5.21 9.40
C SER A 42 13.31 -6.67 8.95
N ILE A 43 13.11 -6.92 7.66
CA ILE A 43 13.09 -8.26 7.07
C ILE A 43 14.44 -8.97 7.25
N ASP A 44 15.55 -8.29 6.95
CA ASP A 44 16.92 -8.83 7.10
C ASP A 44 17.23 -9.21 8.55
N SER A 45 16.61 -8.51 9.51
CA SER A 45 16.70 -8.85 10.95
C SER A 45 15.78 -10.00 11.39
N GLY A 46 15.07 -10.63 10.45
CA GLY A 46 14.16 -11.75 10.71
C GLY A 46 12.75 -11.36 11.15
N LEU A 47 12.36 -10.07 11.05
CA LEU A 47 11.00 -9.67 11.38
C LEU A 47 10.00 -10.20 10.33
N PRO A 48 8.83 -10.71 10.75
CA PRO A 48 7.87 -11.36 9.85
C PRO A 48 7.05 -10.33 9.07
N ILE A 49 7.70 -9.60 8.16
CA ILE A 49 7.09 -8.61 7.29
C ILE A 49 7.08 -9.12 5.85
N GLN A 50 5.92 -9.07 5.21
CA GLN A 50 5.73 -9.38 3.80
C GLN A 50 5.33 -8.11 3.05
N LEU A 51 5.77 -7.97 1.81
CA LEU A 51 5.45 -6.84 0.96
C LEU A 51 4.75 -7.32 -0.32
N VAL A 52 3.48 -6.94 -0.48
CA VAL A 52 2.64 -7.29 -1.62
C VAL A 52 2.34 -6.03 -2.42
N LYS A 53 2.45 -6.14 -3.74
CA LYS A 53 2.39 -5.01 -4.66
C LYS A 53 1.23 -5.18 -5.64
N PHE A 54 0.43 -4.13 -5.80
CA PHE A 54 -0.59 -4.05 -6.83
C PHE A 54 -0.34 -2.85 -7.74
N SER A 55 -0.49 -3.06 -9.03
CA SER A 55 -0.35 -1.99 -10.02
C SER A 55 -1.63 -1.17 -10.10
N LEU A 56 -1.49 0.15 -10.19
CA LEU A 56 -2.62 1.04 -10.50
C LEU A 56 -2.85 1.05 -12.02
N PRO A 57 -4.12 1.06 -12.48
CA PRO A 57 -4.45 1.19 -13.90
C PRO A 57 -4.28 2.64 -14.40
N LEU A 58 -3.10 3.24 -14.22
CA LEU A 58 -2.86 4.69 -14.41
C LEU A 58 -3.34 5.21 -15.79
N GLN A 59 -3.02 4.48 -16.85
CA GLN A 59 -3.35 4.88 -18.22
C GLN A 59 -4.87 4.93 -18.48
N GLU A 60 -5.64 4.01 -17.89
CA GLU A 60 -7.11 3.96 -18.01
C GLU A 60 -7.76 5.20 -17.41
N PHE A 61 -7.10 5.82 -16.43
CA PHE A 61 -7.56 7.04 -15.77
C PHE A 61 -6.86 8.30 -16.29
N GLY A 62 -6.11 8.22 -17.39
CA GLY A 62 -5.41 9.38 -17.97
C GLY A 62 -4.30 9.95 -17.07
N LEU A 63 -3.74 9.14 -16.19
CA LEU A 63 -2.61 9.49 -15.35
C LEU A 63 -1.29 9.14 -16.06
N PRO A 64 -0.27 10.01 -15.97
CA PRO A 64 1.08 9.65 -16.40
C PRO A 64 1.62 8.44 -15.64
N GLU A 65 2.56 7.74 -16.28
CA GLU A 65 3.33 6.69 -15.62
C GLU A 65 4.00 7.21 -14.35
N GLY A 66 3.99 6.37 -13.32
CA GLY A 66 4.60 6.67 -12.03
C GLY A 66 3.78 7.54 -11.08
N CYS A 67 2.55 7.90 -11.45
CA CYS A 67 1.58 8.57 -10.57
C CYS A 67 0.99 7.63 -9.51
N GLU A 68 1.83 7.04 -8.66
CA GLU A 68 1.42 6.09 -7.62
C GLU A 68 1.29 6.72 -6.22
N ASN A 69 1.75 7.97 -6.06
CA ASN A 69 1.64 8.72 -4.82
C ASN A 69 1.03 10.09 -5.10
N MET A 70 0.33 10.66 -4.13
CA MET A 70 -0.32 11.96 -4.27
C MET A 70 0.68 13.08 -4.63
N ASP A 71 1.93 12.96 -4.17
CA ASP A 71 3.02 13.91 -4.49
C ASP A 71 3.56 13.79 -5.93
N SER A 72 3.29 12.66 -6.60
CA SER A 72 3.71 12.40 -7.98
C SER A 72 2.68 12.81 -9.03
N VAL A 73 1.47 13.19 -8.61
CA VAL A 73 0.42 13.62 -9.54
C VAL A 73 0.72 15.05 -10.01
N PRO A 74 0.87 15.30 -11.33
CA PRO A 74 1.45 16.56 -11.83
C PRO A 74 0.50 17.76 -11.72
N SER A 75 -0.77 17.54 -11.40
CA SER A 75 -1.77 18.61 -11.27
C SER A 75 -2.91 18.20 -10.35
N ARG A 76 -3.41 19.16 -9.56
CA ARG A 76 -4.62 18.98 -8.74
C ARG A 76 -5.84 18.56 -9.55
N LYS A 77 -5.88 18.90 -10.84
CA LYS A 77 -6.97 18.49 -11.76
C LYS A 77 -7.05 16.96 -11.94
N LEU A 78 -5.94 16.25 -11.74
CA LEU A 78 -5.85 14.80 -11.88
C LEU A 78 -6.00 14.05 -10.55
N PHE A 79 -6.28 14.74 -9.44
CA PHE A 79 -6.44 14.09 -8.14
C PHE A 79 -7.64 13.14 -8.13
N TRP A 80 -8.75 13.51 -8.76
CA TRP A 80 -9.92 12.63 -8.87
C TRP A 80 -9.63 11.39 -9.70
N ASN A 81 -8.89 11.56 -10.81
CA ASN A 81 -8.42 10.43 -11.62
C ASN A 81 -7.53 9.49 -10.80
N PHE A 82 -6.64 10.06 -9.98
CA PHE A 82 -5.79 9.29 -9.07
C PHE A 82 -6.60 8.50 -8.04
N PHE A 83 -7.59 9.12 -7.37
CA PHE A 83 -8.45 8.41 -6.43
C PHE A 83 -9.25 7.30 -7.13
N ALA A 84 -9.82 7.58 -8.30
CA ALA A 84 -10.54 6.56 -9.07
C ALA A 84 -9.65 5.39 -9.50
N ALA A 85 -8.37 5.64 -9.82
CA ALA A 85 -7.40 4.57 -10.08
C ALA A 85 -7.07 3.77 -8.81
N VAL A 86 -6.98 4.41 -7.64
CA VAL A 86 -6.76 3.75 -6.35
C VAL A 86 -7.96 2.87 -5.96
N ASP A 87 -9.19 3.32 -6.22
CA ASP A 87 -10.41 2.55 -5.93
C ASP A 87 -10.44 1.22 -6.71
N LYS A 88 -9.78 1.14 -7.87
CA LYS A 88 -9.62 -0.12 -8.62
C LYS A 88 -8.73 -1.15 -7.93
N LEU A 89 -8.08 -0.81 -6.82
CA LEU A 89 -7.37 -1.78 -5.99
C LEU A 89 -8.30 -2.60 -5.09
N GLN A 90 -9.55 -2.18 -4.88
CA GLN A 90 -10.47 -2.88 -3.96
C GLN A 90 -10.60 -4.36 -4.31
N GLU A 91 -11.10 -4.67 -5.51
CA GLU A 91 -11.34 -6.04 -5.97
C GLU A 91 -10.07 -6.93 -5.94
N PRO A 92 -8.91 -6.53 -6.50
CA PRO A 92 -7.72 -7.38 -6.44
C PRO A 92 -7.16 -7.55 -5.01
N VAL A 93 -7.33 -6.56 -4.13
CA VAL A 93 -6.94 -6.69 -2.72
C VAL A 93 -7.89 -7.63 -1.99
N GLU A 94 -9.20 -7.51 -2.17
CA GLU A 94 -10.19 -8.43 -1.59
C GLU A 94 -9.91 -9.88 -2.01
N LYS A 95 -9.72 -10.13 -3.30
CA LYS A 95 -9.33 -11.45 -3.83
C LYS A 95 -8.04 -11.95 -3.19
N PHE A 96 -7.04 -11.09 -3.02
CA PHE A 96 -5.81 -11.48 -2.35
C PHE A 96 -6.06 -11.87 -0.88
N LEU A 97 -6.87 -11.11 -0.14
CA LEU A 97 -7.21 -11.41 1.25
C LEU A 97 -7.91 -12.78 1.38
N GLU A 98 -8.77 -13.16 0.43
CA GLU A 98 -9.40 -14.49 0.39
C GLU A 98 -8.39 -15.63 0.24
N THR A 99 -7.28 -15.39 -0.46
CA THR A 99 -6.20 -16.38 -0.62
C THR A 99 -5.29 -16.51 0.60
N MET A 100 -5.31 -15.54 1.53
CA MET A 100 -4.42 -15.56 2.69
C MET A 100 -4.79 -16.71 3.64
N LYS A 101 -3.76 -17.45 4.08
CA LYS A 101 -3.85 -18.47 5.13
C LYS A 101 -2.67 -18.31 6.11
N PRO A 102 -2.93 -18.07 7.40
CA PRO A 102 -4.24 -17.83 8.02
C PRO A 102 -4.88 -16.52 7.52
N ASN A 103 -6.19 -16.39 7.73
CA ASN A 103 -6.89 -15.14 7.45
C ASN A 103 -6.30 -14.02 8.34
N PRO A 104 -6.21 -12.76 7.86
CA PRO A 104 -5.72 -11.65 8.66
C PRO A 104 -6.61 -11.40 9.87
N SER A 105 -6.00 -11.19 11.04
CA SER A 105 -6.74 -10.88 12.27
C SER A 105 -7.20 -9.43 12.35
N CYS A 106 -6.60 -8.54 11.55
CA CYS A 106 -6.90 -7.10 11.51
C CYS A 106 -6.42 -6.52 10.17
N ILE A 107 -7.13 -5.52 9.65
CA ILE A 107 -6.71 -4.69 8.51
C ILE A 107 -6.56 -3.26 9.01
N ILE A 108 -5.39 -2.66 8.76
CA ILE A 108 -5.14 -1.24 9.02
C ILE A 108 -5.05 -0.55 7.66
N ALA A 109 -6.05 0.27 7.34
CA ALA A 109 -6.16 0.94 6.05
C ALA A 109 -5.96 2.46 6.18
N ASP A 110 -5.46 3.07 5.11
CA ASP A 110 -5.47 4.52 4.97
C ASP A 110 -6.91 5.00 4.79
N LYS A 111 -7.28 6.14 5.40
CA LYS A 111 -8.63 6.73 5.27
C LYS A 111 -9.05 7.05 3.83
N HIS A 112 -8.09 7.11 2.91
CA HIS A 112 -8.31 7.36 1.49
C HIS A 112 -8.44 6.09 0.65
N MET A 113 -8.35 4.91 1.26
CA MET A 113 -8.76 3.65 0.65
C MET A 113 -10.21 3.38 1.03
N SER A 114 -11.10 3.26 0.05
CA SER A 114 -12.48 2.82 0.29
C SER A 114 -12.45 1.39 0.86
N THR A 115 -12.99 1.22 2.06
CA THR A 115 -13.18 -0.09 2.70
C THR A 115 -14.66 -0.48 2.76
N ASP A 116 -15.50 0.13 1.92
CA ASP A 116 -16.92 -0.22 1.87
C ASP A 116 -17.06 -1.56 1.15
N GLY A 117 -17.18 -2.60 1.97
CA GLY A 117 -17.58 -3.98 1.65
C GLY A 117 -18.32 -4.57 2.84
#